data_AF-A0A349CK44-F1
#
_entry.id   AF-A0A349CK44-F1
#
_cell.length_a   1.000
_cell.length_b   1.000
_cell.length_c   1.000
_cell.angle_alpha   90.00
_cell.angle_beta   90.00
_cell.angle_gamma   90.00
#
_symmetry.space_group_name_H-M   'P 1'
#
loop_
_entity.id
_entity.type
_entity.pdbx_description
1 polymer ?
#
loop_
_entity_poly.entity_id
_entity_poly.type
_entity_poly.pdbx_seq_one_letter_code
_entity_poly.pdbx_strand_id
1 'polypeptide(L)'
;MTLNINGKDVKTELGKTVLEAALDNDIYIPTLCYHPDLSPFGACRLCIVQIEGLRGLPTSCTIAAKEGMVVKTDTPEIRQVRKIAMELILA
;
A
#
# COMPACT_ATOMS: atom_id res chain seq x y z
N MET A 1 -12.67 -7.25 -9.19
CA MET A 1 -12.90 -5.83 -8.88
C MET A 1 -11.82 -4.98 -9.52
N THR A 2 -12.12 -3.73 -9.84
CA THR A 2 -11.15 -2.78 -10.41
C THR A 2 -10.86 -1.65 -9.44
N LEU A 3 -9.60 -1.32 -9.26
CA LEU A 3 -9.14 -0.13 -8.53
C LEU A 3 -8.09 0.60 -9.36
N ASN A 4 -7.92 1.89 -9.10
CA ASN A 4 -6.92 2.70 -9.77
C ASN A 4 -5.70 2.87 -8.85
N ILE A 5 -4.52 2.47 -9.32
CA ILE A 5 -3.25 2.68 -8.61
C ILE A 5 -2.34 3.52 -9.50
N ASN A 6 -1.98 4.72 -9.05
CA ASN A 6 -1.16 5.69 -9.80
C ASN A 6 -1.66 5.95 -11.24
N GLY A 7 -2.98 6.04 -11.43
CA GLY A 7 -3.58 6.27 -12.74
C GLY A 7 -3.73 5.01 -13.59
N LYS A 8 -3.29 3.83 -13.13
CA LYS A 8 -3.49 2.55 -13.82
C LYS A 8 -4.65 1.79 -13.22
N ASP A 9 -5.52 1.26 -14.07
CA ASP A 9 -6.60 0.37 -13.65
C ASP A 9 -6.04 -1.04 -13.42
N VAL A 10 -6.23 -1.52 -12.19
CA VAL A 10 -5.70 -2.77 -11.64
C VAL A 10 -6.87 -3.68 -11.35
N LYS A 11 -6.83 -4.91 -11.89
CA LYS A 11 -7.83 -5.94 -11.60
C LYS A 11 -7.34 -6.80 -10.44
N THR A 12 -8.22 -7.02 -9.47
CA THR A 12 -7.93 -7.89 -8.32
C THR A 12 -9.18 -8.64 -7.87
N GLU A 13 -8.98 -9.60 -6.98
CA GLU A 13 -10.01 -10.46 -6.39
C GLU A 13 -10.53 -9.88 -5.07
N LEU A 14 -11.75 -10.29 -4.68
CA LEU A 14 -12.29 -9.97 -3.37
C LEU A 14 -11.46 -10.66 -2.28
N GLY A 15 -11.13 -9.92 -1.23
CA GLY A 15 -10.36 -10.41 -0.08
C GLY A 15 -8.87 -10.06 -0.12
N LYS A 16 -8.34 -9.65 -1.28
CA LYS A 16 -6.96 -9.17 -1.39
C LYS A 16 -6.79 -7.78 -0.79
N THR A 17 -5.61 -7.51 -0.29
CA THR A 17 -5.17 -6.19 0.19
C THR A 17 -4.76 -5.30 -0.99
N VAL A 18 -4.65 -3.99 -0.74
CA VAL A 18 -4.15 -3.05 -1.76
C VAL A 18 -2.71 -3.40 -2.17
N LEU A 19 -1.89 -3.89 -1.24
CA LEU A 19 -0.54 -4.35 -1.54
C LEU A 19 -0.52 -5.55 -2.48
N GLU A 20 -1.34 -6.57 -2.21
CA GLU A 20 -1.43 -7.76 -3.06
C GLU A 20 -1.94 -7.41 -4.45
N ALA A 21 -2.98 -6.57 -4.53
CA ALA A 21 -3.48 -6.08 -5.80
C ALA A 21 -2.41 -5.34 -6.62
N ALA A 22 -1.56 -4.55 -5.96
CA ALA A 22 -0.44 -3.88 -6.60
C ALA A 22 0.63 -4.86 -7.09
N LEU A 23 1.04 -5.82 -6.26
CA LEU A 23 2.06 -6.82 -6.59
C LEU A 23 1.63 -7.72 -7.76
N ASP A 24 0.37 -8.18 -7.77
CA ASP A 24 -0.19 -9.01 -8.84
C ASP A 24 -0.24 -8.30 -10.20
N ASN A 25 -0.13 -6.97 -10.21
CA ASN A 25 -0.16 -6.13 -11.40
C ASN A 25 1.17 -5.38 -11.63
N ASP A 26 2.28 -5.93 -11.13
CA ASP A 26 3.65 -5.43 -11.31
C ASP A 26 3.88 -4.00 -10.79
N ILE A 27 3.09 -3.55 -9.80
CA ILE A 27 3.25 -2.27 -9.13
C ILE A 27 4.00 -2.49 -7.81
N TYR A 28 5.26 -2.07 -7.79
CA TYR A 28 6.08 -2.15 -6.59
C TYR A 28 5.66 -1.14 -5.53
N ILE A 29 5.40 -1.64 -4.32
CA ILE A 29 5.24 -0.85 -3.10
C ILE A 29 6.29 -1.35 -2.09
N PRO A 30 7.15 -0.47 -1.53
CA PRO A 30 8.18 -0.90 -0.58
C PRO A 30 7.59 -1.56 0.67
N THR A 31 8.10 -2.73 1.03
CA THR A 31 7.71 -3.46 2.24
C THR A 31 8.91 -4.15 2.89
N LEU A 32 8.86 -4.36 4.21
CA LEU A 32 9.84 -5.16 4.96
C LEU A 32 9.19 -6.27 5.79
N CYS A 33 8.05 -5.99 6.41
CA CYS A 33 7.37 -6.95 7.30
C CYS A 33 6.23 -7.74 6.62
N TYR A 34 6.07 -7.63 5.30
CA TYR A 34 5.04 -8.37 4.57
C TYR A 34 5.60 -9.69 4.07
N HIS A 35 4.82 -10.75 4.20
CA HIS A 35 5.11 -12.05 3.61
C HIS A 35 3.78 -12.72 3.21
N PRO A 36 3.66 -13.33 2.02
CA PRO A 36 2.41 -13.93 1.54
C PRO A 36 1.82 -14.99 2.48
N ASP A 37 2.69 -15.77 3.14
CA ASP A 37 2.28 -16.85 4.06
C ASP A 37 1.99 -16.36 5.50
N LEU A 38 2.12 -15.05 5.78
CA LEU A 38 1.90 -14.49 7.11
C LEU A 38 0.73 -13.50 7.12
N SER A 39 0.05 -13.41 8.26
CA SER A 39 -0.99 -12.42 8.47
C SER A 39 -0.44 -10.99 8.33
N PRO A 40 -1.19 -10.05 7.71
CA PRO A 40 -0.81 -8.66 7.63
C PRO A 40 -0.52 -8.01 8.98
N PHE A 41 0.67 -7.41 9.11
CA PHE A 41 1.12 -6.83 10.38
C PHE A 41 1.19 -5.29 10.38
N GLY A 42 1.64 -4.68 9.29
CA GLY A 42 1.69 -3.21 9.14
C GLY A 42 2.78 -2.47 9.96
N ALA A 43 3.67 -3.18 10.65
CA ALA A 43 4.63 -2.55 11.57
C ALA A 43 5.77 -1.78 10.89
N CYS A 44 6.27 -2.21 9.73
CA CYS A 44 7.39 -1.51 9.08
C CYS A 44 7.00 -0.14 8.50
N ARG A 45 5.70 0.12 8.32
CA ARG A 45 5.14 1.38 7.77
C ARG A 45 5.70 1.84 6.42
N LEU A 46 6.49 1.03 5.72
CA LEU A 46 6.99 1.39 4.38
C LEU A 46 5.90 1.29 3.30
N CYS A 47 4.93 0.41 3.49
CA CYS A 47 3.87 0.16 2.53
C CYS A 47 2.72 1.21 2.57
N ILE A 48 2.94 2.35 3.24
CA ILE A 48 1.94 3.41 3.32
C ILE A 48 1.59 3.95 1.93
N VAL A 49 0.31 4.24 1.75
CA VAL A 49 -0.28 4.78 0.53
C VAL A 49 -1.31 5.84 0.87
N GLN A 50 -1.60 6.72 -0.07
CA GLN A 50 -2.72 7.65 0.02
C GLN A 50 -3.90 7.08 -0.76
N ILE A 51 -5.10 7.14 -0.18
CA ILE A 51 -6.32 6.66 -0.82
C ILE A 51 -7.34 7.79 -0.81
N GLU A 52 -7.92 8.12 -1.97
CA GLU A 52 -8.91 9.19 -2.07
C GLU A 52 -10.14 8.87 -1.21
N GLY A 53 -10.61 9.87 -0.46
CA GLY A 53 -11.73 9.72 0.49
C GLY A 53 -11.36 9.14 1.86
N LEU A 54 -10.13 8.65 2.06
CA LEU A 54 -9.63 8.22 3.36
C LEU A 54 -8.69 9.27 3.98
N ARG A 55 -8.78 9.44 5.30
CA ARG A 55 -7.87 10.33 6.04
C ARG A 55 -6.56 9.61 6.36
N GLY A 56 -5.46 10.35 6.28
CA GLY A 56 -4.11 9.86 6.60
C GLY A 56 -3.52 8.93 5.55
N LEU A 57 -2.45 8.23 5.95
CA LEU A 57 -1.69 7.30 5.10
C LEU A 57 -1.83 5.87 5.64
N PRO A 58 -2.89 5.15 5.26
CA PRO A 58 -3.05 3.74 5.64
C PRO A 58 -1.94 2.88 5.02
N THR A 59 -1.68 1.74 5.65
CA THR A 59 -0.75 0.72 5.14
C THR A 59 -1.45 -0.14 4.10
N SER A 60 -0.89 -0.21 2.89
CA SER A 60 -1.46 -1.02 1.78
C SER A 60 -1.55 -2.51 2.12
N CYS A 61 -0.68 -3.02 2.99
CA CYS A 61 -0.68 -4.43 3.40
C CYS A 61 -1.84 -4.82 4.32
N THR A 62 -2.48 -3.88 5.03
CA THR A 62 -3.57 -4.20 5.98
C THR A 62 -4.95 -3.78 5.48
N ILE A 63 -5.00 -2.89 4.48
CA ILE A 63 -6.26 -2.40 3.94
C ILE A 63 -6.74 -3.29 2.80
N ALA A 64 -7.97 -3.79 2.93
CA ALA A 64 -8.63 -4.57 1.88
C ALA A 64 -8.88 -3.70 0.65
N ALA A 65 -8.58 -4.24 -0.54
CA ALA A 65 -8.91 -3.62 -1.80
C ALA A 65 -10.44 -3.56 -1.98
N LYS A 66 -10.94 -2.43 -2.47
CA LYS A 66 -12.35 -2.23 -2.81
C LYS A 66 -12.48 -1.67 -4.22
N GLU A 67 -13.60 -2.00 -4.85
CA GLU A 67 -13.97 -1.48 -6.17
C GLU A 67 -13.96 0.06 -6.16
N GLY A 68 -13.36 0.66 -7.20
CA GLY A 68 -13.32 2.11 -7.38
C GLY A 68 -12.36 2.86 -6.47
N MET A 69 -11.53 2.17 -5.67
CA MET A 69 -10.49 2.86 -4.90
C MET A 69 -9.49 3.56 -5.82
N VAL A 70 -9.09 4.78 -5.46
CA VAL A 70 -8.02 5.52 -6.12
C VAL A 70 -6.85 5.65 -5.16
N VAL A 71 -5.73 5.01 -5.50
CA VAL A 71 -4.55 4.85 -4.64
C VAL A 71 -3.36 5.55 -5.28
N LYS A 72 -2.66 6.37 -4.49
CA LYS A 72 -1.38 6.99 -4.84
C LYS A 72 -0.30 6.40 -3.95
N THR A 73 0.74 5.85 -4.56
CA THR A 73 1.83 5.16 -3.84
C THR A 73 3.12 5.98 -3.78
N ASP A 74 3.18 7.09 -4.52
CA ASP A 74 4.29 8.03 -4.52
C ASP A 74 3.79 9.48 -4.50
N THR A 75 3.87 10.11 -3.33
CA THR A 75 3.62 11.54 -3.12
C THR A 75 4.72 12.12 -2.23
N PRO A 76 4.94 13.45 -2.23
CA PRO A 76 5.93 14.07 -1.35
C PRO A 76 5.75 13.70 0.12
N GLU A 77 4.51 13.64 0.59
CA GLU A 77 4.16 13.22 1.96
C GLU A 77 4.54 11.76 2.23
N ILE A 78 4.18 10.84 1.32
CA ILE A 78 4.53 9.42 1.43
C ILE A 78 6.06 9.22 1.49
N ARG A 79 6.82 9.92 0.65
CA ARG A 79 8.28 9.83 0.65
C ARG A 79 8.88 10.29 1.98
N GLN A 80 8.37 11.40 2.52
CA GLN A 80 8.83 11.91 3.81
C GLN A 80 8.56 10.91 4.93
N VAL A 81 7.36 10.35 5.02
CA VAL A 81 7.01 9.40 6.08
C VAL A 81 7.78 8.08 5.92
N ARG A 82 8.00 7.59 4.70
CA ARG A 82 8.86 6.42 4.45
C ARG A 82 10.30 6.66 4.89
N LYS A 83 10.84 7.86 4.64
CA LYS A 83 12.20 8.22 5.07
C LYS A 83 12.31 8.19 6.60
N ILE A 84 11.36 8.82 7.31
CA ILE A 84 11.32 8.81 8.78
C ILE A 84 11.19 7.38 9.31
N ALA A 85 10.32 6.56 8.70
CA ALA A 85 10.18 5.15 9.10
C ALA A 85 11.50 4.38 8.94
N MET A 86 12.22 4.57 7.83
CA MET A 86 13.55 3.97 7.63
C MET A 86 14.59 4.48 8.64
N GLU A 87 14.61 5.79 8.93
CA GLU A 87 15.50 6.38 9.92
C GLU A 87 15.27 5.77 11.31
N LEU A 88 14.02 5.54 11.71
CA LEU A 88 13.67 4.91 12.98
C LEU A 88 14.00 3.42 13.03
N ILE A 89 13.92 2.71 11.90
CA ILE A 89 14.26 1.27 11.83
C ILE A 89 15.77 1.05 11.95
N LEU A 90 16.58 1.99 11.45
CA LEU A 90 18.04 1.92 11.45
C LEU A 90 18.69 2.55 12.70
N ALA A 91 17.89 3.12 13.60
CA ALA A 91 18.35 3.83 14.79
C ALA A 91 18.91 2.89 15.87
#